data_AF-A0A438GDD7-F1
#
_entry.id   AF-A0A438GDD7-F1
#
_cell.length_a   1.000
_cell.length_b   1.000
_cell.length_c   1.000
_cell.angle_alpha   90.00
_cell.angle_beta   90.00
_cell.angle_gamma   90.00
#
_symmetry.space_group_name_H-M   'P 1'
#
loop_
_entity.id
_entity.type
_entity.pdbx_description
1 polymer ?
#
loop_
_entity_poly.entity_id
_entity_poly.type
_entity_poly.pdbx_seq_one_letter_code
_entity_poly.pdbx_strand_id
1 'polypeptide(L)'
;MEEAEASLSTMREENEALRVELAEAKGQEESTAGRLHEAEGEAARLRDELSRLRTEVLNEKKQKEDLQLRLDVQKEELEREFAVEREELAADYQRQVDDTFIFGYRCCMKKNGIKRDTPSIPPSEEKKLHEKPAPLIVYIFLQFFLPVIFPSVYFCGPDVSL
;
A
#
# COMPACT_ATOMS: atom_id res chain seq x y z
N MET A 1 90.90 37.84 12.36
CA MET A 1 90.69 36.77 13.37
C MET A 1 89.31 36.94 13.98
N GLU A 2 88.96 38.14 14.48
CA GLU A 2 87.61 38.48 14.99
C GLU A 2 86.45 38.16 14.03
N GLU A 3 86.56 38.46 12.74
CA GLU A 3 85.45 38.25 11.79
C GLU A 3 85.09 36.75 11.63
N ALA A 4 86.09 35.87 11.65
CA ALA A 4 85.89 34.42 11.60
C ALA A 4 85.34 33.85 12.93
N GLU A 5 85.71 34.46 14.07
CA GLU A 5 85.17 34.10 15.38
C GLU A 5 83.70 34.49 15.51
N ALA A 6 83.33 35.67 15.02
CA ALA A 6 81.94 36.11 14.95
C ALA A 6 81.09 35.18 14.09
N SER A 7 81.56 34.81 12.89
CA SER A 7 80.86 33.85 12.03
C SER A 7 80.71 32.45 12.64
N LEU A 8 81.71 31.99 13.39
CA LEU A 8 81.61 30.71 14.13
C LEU A 8 80.57 30.77 15.26
N SER A 9 80.47 31.91 15.95
CA SER A 9 79.48 32.13 17.00
C SER A 9 78.06 32.09 16.44
N THR A 10 77.79 32.80 15.34
CA THR A 10 76.46 32.83 14.71
C THR A 10 76.05 31.44 14.21
N MET A 11 76.96 30.71 13.56
CA MET A 11 76.69 29.35 13.10
C MET A 11 76.37 28.40 14.26
N ARG A 12 76.98 28.60 15.43
CA ARG A 12 76.71 27.78 16.61
C ARG A 12 75.31 28.05 17.17
N GLU A 13 74.93 29.32 17.26
CA GLU A 13 73.59 29.73 17.66
C GLU A 13 72.51 29.21 16.70
N GLU A 14 72.75 29.30 15.38
CA GLU A 14 71.86 28.73 14.37
C GLU A 14 71.74 27.20 14.50
N ASN A 15 72.84 26.48 14.76
CA ASN A 15 72.80 25.03 14.96
C ASN A 15 72.01 24.64 16.21
N GLU A 16 72.10 25.45 17.27
CA GLU A 16 71.35 25.25 18.50
C GLU A 16 69.85 25.55 18.31
N ALA A 17 69.51 26.61 17.57
CA ALA A 17 68.14 26.91 17.16
C ALA A 17 67.53 25.76 16.33
N LEU A 18 68.27 25.24 15.34
CA LEU A 18 67.83 24.12 14.52
C LEU A 18 67.59 22.84 15.34
N ARG A 19 68.36 22.61 16.40
CA ARG A 19 68.14 21.46 17.30
C ARG A 19 66.84 21.58 18.09
N VAL A 20 66.50 22.79 18.54
CA VAL A 20 65.24 23.06 19.24
C VAL A 20 64.05 22.90 18.29
N GLU A 21 64.12 23.48 17.09
CA GLU A 21 63.07 23.34 16.07
C GLU A 21 62.84 21.87 15.68
N LEU A 22 63.93 21.10 15.52
CA LEU A 22 63.83 19.67 15.21
C LEU A 22 63.15 18.89 16.35
N ALA A 23 63.44 19.24 17.61
CA ALA A 23 62.79 18.60 18.76
C ALA A 23 61.30 18.95 18.85
N GLU A 24 60.94 20.19 18.55
CA GLU A 24 59.55 20.64 18.51
C GLU A 24 58.78 19.96 17.36
N ALA A 25 59.36 19.92 16.15
CA ALA A 25 58.79 19.26 15.00
C ALA A 25 58.55 17.76 15.26
N LYS A 26 59.49 17.08 15.93
CA LYS A 26 59.32 15.68 16.36
C LYS A 26 58.18 15.51 17.36
N GLY A 27 58.08 16.40 18.35
CA GLY A 27 56.97 16.37 19.31
C GLY A 27 55.61 16.58 18.64
N GLN A 28 55.54 17.46 17.64
CA GLN A 28 54.35 17.66 16.83
C GLN A 28 54.03 16.42 15.96
N GLU A 29 55.04 15.82 15.33
CA GLU A 29 54.91 14.59 14.55
C GLU A 29 54.34 13.46 15.42
N GLU A 30 54.91 13.20 16.59
CA GLU A 30 54.44 12.17 17.52
C GLU A 30 52.99 12.44 17.99
N SER A 31 52.65 13.69 18.29
CA SER A 31 51.29 14.09 18.65
C SER A 31 50.29 13.85 17.51
N THR A 32 50.65 14.22 16.27
CA THR A 32 49.78 14.01 15.11
C THR A 32 49.65 12.53 14.74
N ALA A 33 50.72 11.75 14.88
CA ALA A 33 50.71 10.30 14.68
C ALA A 33 49.79 9.59 15.68
N GLY A 34 49.81 10.00 16.96
CA GLY A 34 48.89 9.48 17.97
C GLY A 34 47.41 9.73 17.62
N ARG A 35 47.10 10.97 17.20
CA ARG A 35 45.74 11.34 16.77
C ARG A 35 45.30 10.60 15.50
N LEU A 36 46.22 10.36 14.57
CA LEU A 36 45.94 9.61 13.36
C LEU A 36 45.63 8.14 13.68
N HIS A 37 46.41 7.52 14.55
CA HIS A 37 46.18 6.13 14.97
C HIS A 37 44.82 5.95 15.65
N GLU A 38 44.42 6.91 16.51
CA GLU A 38 43.11 6.93 17.14
C GLU A 38 41.99 7.03 16.07
N ALA A 39 42.11 7.98 15.14
CA ALA A 39 41.14 8.14 14.05
C ALA A 39 41.05 6.92 13.14
N GLU A 40 42.16 6.23 12.86
CA GLU A 40 42.17 4.98 12.11
C GLU A 40 41.44 3.85 12.84
N GLY A 41 41.62 3.76 14.16
CA GLY A 41 40.91 2.81 15.02
C GLY A 41 39.41 3.07 15.02
N GLU A 42 38.98 4.32 15.14
CA GLU A 42 37.58 4.72 15.02
C GLU A 42 37.00 4.39 13.63
N ALA A 43 37.75 4.70 12.56
CA ALA A 43 37.33 4.39 11.20
C ALA A 43 37.18 2.87 10.98
N ALA A 44 38.03 2.04 11.58
CA ALA A 44 37.89 0.59 11.54
C ALA A 44 36.61 0.13 12.25
N ARG A 45 36.35 0.63 13.47
CA ARG A 45 35.13 0.31 14.23
C ARG A 45 33.85 0.70 13.47
N LEU A 46 33.84 1.90 12.86
CA LEU A 46 32.70 2.36 12.08
C LEU A 46 32.49 1.52 10.81
N ARG A 47 33.56 1.06 10.16
CA ARG A 47 33.45 0.15 9.01
C ARG A 47 32.80 -1.18 9.39
N ASP A 48 33.15 -1.73 10.54
CA ASP A 48 32.55 -2.97 11.04
C ASP A 48 31.07 -2.77 11.36
N GLU A 49 30.73 -1.65 12.01
CA GLU A 49 29.34 -1.32 12.32
C GLU A 49 28.49 -1.09 11.07
N LEU A 50 29.01 -0.39 10.05
CA LEU A 50 28.34 -0.24 8.76
C LEU A 50 28.10 -1.59 8.08
N SER A 51 29.06 -2.51 8.16
CA SER A 51 28.95 -3.85 7.57
C SER A 51 27.88 -4.68 8.29
N ARG A 52 27.80 -4.58 9.62
CA ARG A 52 26.75 -5.17 10.44
C ARG A 52 25.37 -4.60 10.08
N LEU A 53 25.22 -3.28 10.11
CA LEU A 53 23.97 -2.60 9.80
C LEU A 53 23.49 -2.91 8.38
N ARG A 54 24.40 -2.98 7.40
CA ARG A 54 24.05 -3.37 6.02
C ARG A 54 23.41 -4.75 5.97
N THR A 55 23.90 -5.70 6.77
CA THR A 55 23.36 -7.05 6.84
C THR A 55 22.01 -7.07 7.55
N GLU A 56 21.87 -6.33 8.65
CA GLU A 56 20.60 -6.18 9.38
C GLU A 56 19.50 -5.62 8.48
N VAL A 57 19.78 -4.53 7.75
CA VAL A 57 18.84 -3.92 6.79
C VAL A 57 18.41 -4.90 5.69
N LEU A 58 19.33 -5.73 5.17
CA LEU A 58 19.00 -6.74 4.17
C LEU A 58 18.09 -7.83 4.74
N ASN A 59 18.29 -8.21 6.01
CA ASN A 59 17.46 -9.21 6.67
C ASN A 59 16.06 -8.67 6.99
N GLU A 60 15.97 -7.45 7.51
CA GLU A 60 14.69 -6.76 7.74
C GLU A 60 13.89 -6.59 6.45
N LYS A 61 14.56 -6.23 5.34
CA LYS A 61 13.93 -6.13 4.04
C LYS A 61 13.30 -7.46 3.61
N LYS A 62 14.03 -8.57 3.73
CA LYS A 62 13.51 -9.91 3.41
C LYS A 62 12.33 -10.30 4.29
N GLN A 63 12.40 -10.00 5.59
CA GLN A 63 11.29 -10.27 6.52
C GLN A 63 10.05 -9.47 6.15
N LYS A 64 10.20 -8.20 5.78
CA LYS A 64 9.08 -7.38 5.31
C LYS A 64 8.48 -7.91 4.01
N GLU A 65 9.31 -8.33 3.05
CA GLU A 65 8.85 -8.95 1.80
C GLU A 65 8.06 -10.25 2.06
N ASP A 66 8.55 -11.11 2.95
CA ASP A 66 7.82 -12.33 3.36
C ASP A 66 6.47 -12.02 4.02
N LEU A 67 6.44 -11.07 4.96
CA LEU A 67 5.21 -10.64 5.62
C LEU A 67 4.22 -10.02 4.62
N GLN A 68 4.71 -9.24 3.65
CA GLN A 68 3.87 -8.66 2.60
C GLN A 68 3.23 -9.76 1.75
N LEU A 69 4.01 -10.74 1.29
CA LEU A 69 3.49 -11.87 0.51
C LEU A 69 2.42 -12.64 1.29
N ARG A 70 2.63 -12.87 2.58
CA ARG A 70 1.64 -13.55 3.43
C ARG A 70 0.35 -12.74 3.56
N LEU A 71 0.44 -11.43 3.73
CA LEU A 71 -0.72 -10.54 3.77
C LEU A 71 -1.48 -10.54 2.44
N ASP A 72 -0.76 -10.52 1.32
CA ASP A 72 -1.38 -10.53 -0.01
C ASP A 72 -2.14 -11.85 -0.26
N VAL A 73 -1.57 -12.99 0.16
CA VAL A 73 -2.27 -14.29 0.09
C VAL A 73 -3.54 -14.29 0.94
N GLN A 74 -3.47 -13.82 2.19
CA GLN A 74 -4.66 -13.74 3.06
C GLN A 74 -5.72 -12.80 2.51
N LYS A 75 -5.31 -11.69 1.90
CA LYS A 75 -6.21 -10.75 1.27
C LYS A 75 -6.92 -11.39 0.08
N GLU A 76 -6.19 -12.06 -0.80
CA GLU A 76 -6.80 -12.73 -1.96
C GLU A 76 -7.76 -13.85 -1.55
N GLU A 77 -7.42 -14.63 -0.51
CA GLU A 77 -8.29 -15.67 0.03
C GLU A 77 -9.59 -15.06 0.54
N LEU A 78 -9.50 -14.03 1.37
CA LEU A 78 -10.65 -13.33 1.92
C LEU A 78 -11.51 -12.66 0.82
N GLU A 79 -10.89 -12.03 -0.18
CA GLU A 79 -11.60 -11.43 -1.31
C GLU A 79 -12.36 -12.48 -2.13
N ARG A 80 -11.79 -13.68 -2.31
CA ARG A 80 -12.46 -14.79 -3.00
C ARG A 80 -13.64 -15.31 -2.18
N GLU A 81 -13.48 -15.49 -0.88
CA GLU A 81 -14.57 -15.90 0.03
C GLU A 81 -15.72 -14.89 -0.02
N PHE A 82 -15.42 -13.59 0.11
CA PHE A 82 -16.44 -12.55 -0.01
C PHE A 82 -17.12 -12.52 -1.39
N ALA A 83 -16.38 -12.79 -2.46
CA ALA A 83 -16.97 -12.85 -3.80
C ALA A 83 -17.99 -13.99 -3.91
N VAL A 84 -17.65 -15.17 -3.37
CA VAL A 84 -18.54 -16.33 -3.32
C VAL A 84 -19.78 -16.04 -2.47
N GLU A 85 -19.61 -15.55 -1.24
CA GLU A 85 -20.74 -15.21 -0.36
C GLU A 85 -21.69 -14.19 -0.99
N ARG A 86 -21.14 -13.19 -1.70
CA ARG A 86 -21.95 -12.19 -2.39
C ARG A 86 -22.74 -12.79 -3.56
N GLU A 87 -22.18 -13.74 -4.29
CA GLU A 87 -22.87 -14.43 -5.38
C GLU A 87 -23.99 -15.33 -4.85
N GLU A 88 -23.71 -16.11 -3.81
CA GLU A 88 -24.71 -16.95 -3.13
C GLU A 88 -25.87 -16.11 -2.61
N LEU A 89 -25.56 -15.02 -1.91
CA LEU A 89 -26.58 -14.09 -1.40
C LEU A 89 -27.40 -13.48 -2.53
N ALA A 90 -26.76 -13.07 -3.63
CA ALA A 90 -27.46 -12.51 -4.79
C ALA A 90 -28.39 -13.55 -5.46
N ALA A 91 -27.94 -14.80 -5.57
CA ALA A 91 -28.74 -15.89 -6.10
C ALA A 91 -29.97 -16.19 -5.21
N ASP A 92 -29.79 -16.18 -3.89
CA ASP A 92 -30.89 -16.35 -2.94
C ASP A 92 -31.91 -15.22 -3.02
N TYR A 93 -31.46 -13.95 -3.12
CA TYR A 93 -32.35 -12.81 -3.33
C TYR A 93 -33.10 -12.92 -4.66
N GLN A 94 -32.41 -13.25 -5.74
CA GLN A 94 -33.04 -13.40 -7.06
C GLN A 94 -34.11 -14.49 -7.01
N ARG A 95 -33.80 -15.63 -6.39
CA ARG A 95 -34.75 -16.73 -6.19
C ARG A 95 -35.97 -16.27 -5.39
N GLN A 96 -35.80 -15.51 -4.32
CA GLN A 96 -36.92 -14.98 -3.53
C GLN A 96 -37.83 -14.07 -4.36
N VAL A 97 -37.25 -13.20 -5.19
CA VAL A 97 -37.98 -12.33 -6.11
C VAL A 97 -38.75 -13.18 -7.14
N ASP A 98 -38.10 -14.18 -7.73
CA ASP A 98 -38.69 -15.06 -8.73
C ASP A 98 -39.85 -15.89 -8.15
N ASP A 99 -39.67 -16.49 -6.97
CA ASP A 99 -40.71 -17.25 -6.26
C ASP A 99 -41.92 -16.36 -5.95
N THR A 100 -41.68 -15.12 -5.52
CA THR A 100 -42.73 -14.12 -5.26
C THR A 100 -43.49 -13.75 -6.54
N PHE A 101 -42.76 -13.52 -7.64
CA PHE A 101 -43.34 -13.19 -8.94
C PHE A 101 -44.18 -14.36 -9.48
N ILE A 102 -43.66 -15.58 -9.44
CA ILE A 102 -44.36 -16.80 -9.86
C ILE A 102 -45.65 -16.98 -9.04
N PHE A 103 -45.60 -16.74 -7.74
CA PHE A 103 -46.78 -16.78 -6.88
C PHE A 103 -47.82 -15.75 -7.28
N GLY A 104 -47.42 -14.49 -7.49
CA GLY A 104 -48.29 -13.41 -7.94
C GLY A 104 -48.97 -13.72 -9.28
N TYR A 105 -48.19 -14.19 -10.27
CA TYR A 105 -48.70 -14.61 -11.57
C TYR A 105 -49.73 -15.74 -11.45
N ARG A 106 -49.44 -16.77 -10.63
CA ARG A 106 -50.38 -17.86 -10.37
C ARG A 106 -51.68 -17.35 -9.74
N CYS A 107 -51.60 -16.42 -8.79
CA CYS A 107 -52.77 -15.80 -8.17
C CYS A 107 -53.62 -15.07 -9.22
N CYS A 108 -52.98 -14.27 -10.08
CA CYS A 108 -53.66 -13.54 -11.16
C CYS A 108 -54.35 -14.47 -12.17
N MET A 109 -53.68 -15.53 -12.62
CA MET A 109 -54.27 -16.51 -13.55
C MET A 109 -55.50 -17.20 -12.95
N LYS A 110 -55.42 -17.57 -11.67
CA LYS A 110 -56.54 -18.18 -10.93
C LYS A 110 -57.72 -17.22 -10.77
N LYS A 111 -57.46 -15.94 -10.46
CA LYS A 111 -58.50 -14.91 -10.29
C LYS A 111 -59.28 -14.62 -11.58
N ASN A 112 -58.60 -14.68 -12.72
CA ASN A 112 -59.22 -14.40 -14.03
C ASN A 112 -59.82 -15.64 -14.72
N GLY A 113 -59.81 -16.80 -14.07
CA GLY A 113 -60.42 -18.02 -14.62
C GLY A 113 -59.73 -18.57 -15.88
N ILE A 114 -58.46 -18.18 -16.12
CA ILE A 114 -57.70 -18.61 -17.30
C ILE A 114 -57.24 -20.05 -17.07
N LYS A 115 -57.97 -21.01 -17.67
CA LYS A 115 -57.53 -22.41 -17.76
C LYS A 115 -56.34 -22.47 -18.73
N ARG A 116 -55.27 -23.18 -18.39
CA ARG A 116 -54.13 -23.37 -19.31
C ARG A 116 -54.58 -24.18 -20.52
N ASP A 117 -55.06 -23.53 -21.57
CA ASP A 117 -54.83 -24.03 -22.91
C ASP A 117 -53.45 -23.50 -23.30
N THR A 118 -52.44 -24.37 -23.24
CA THR A 118 -51.09 -24.05 -23.71
C THR A 118 -51.19 -23.43 -25.10
N PRO A 119 -50.88 -22.14 -25.30
CA PRO A 119 -50.74 -21.61 -26.65
C PRO A 119 -49.47 -22.25 -27.20
N SER A 120 -49.63 -23.22 -28.10
CA SER A 120 -48.55 -23.73 -28.92
C SER A 120 -48.02 -22.58 -29.77
N ILE A 121 -47.01 -21.88 -29.28
CA ILE A 121 -46.26 -20.90 -30.08
C ILE A 121 -45.50 -21.71 -31.15
N PRO A 122 -45.73 -21.48 -32.45
CA PRO A 122 -44.97 -22.14 -33.48
C PRO A 122 -43.49 -21.68 -33.41
N PRO A 123 -42.51 -22.56 -33.67
CA PRO A 123 -41.07 -22.28 -33.54
C PRO A 123 -40.57 -21.49 -34.77
N SER A 124 -41.16 -20.33 -35.01
CA SER A 124 -40.79 -19.45 -36.11
C SER A 124 -40.70 -18.04 -35.56
N GLU A 125 -39.46 -17.56 -35.39
CA GLU A 125 -39.06 -16.19 -35.03
C GLU A 125 -38.57 -15.92 -33.59
N GLU A 126 -37.87 -16.87 -32.95
CA GLU A 126 -36.98 -16.56 -31.82
C GLU A 126 -35.58 -16.09 -32.27
N LYS A 127 -35.55 -15.13 -33.20
CA LYS A 127 -34.31 -14.48 -33.66
C LYS A 127 -34.56 -12.99 -33.84
N LYS A 128 -34.49 -12.20 -32.76
CA LYS A 128 -34.13 -10.76 -32.70
C LYS A 128 -34.60 -10.08 -31.40
N LEU A 129 -34.11 -10.52 -30.25
CA LEU A 129 -34.13 -9.67 -29.05
C LEU A 129 -32.94 -10.04 -28.16
N HIS A 130 -31.75 -9.86 -28.73
CA HIS A 130 -30.53 -9.67 -27.95
C HIS A 130 -30.35 -8.18 -27.66
N GLU A 131 -31.34 -7.56 -27.01
CA GLU A 131 -31.22 -6.21 -26.47
C GLU A 131 -31.52 -6.28 -24.97
N LYS A 132 -30.52 -5.94 -24.18
CA LYS A 132 -30.47 -6.11 -22.71
C LYS A 132 -31.73 -5.53 -22.06
N PRO A 133 -32.38 -6.22 -21.10
CA PRO A 133 -33.34 -5.58 -20.20
C PRO A 133 -32.58 -4.79 -19.13
N ALA A 134 -31.80 -3.78 -19.55
CA ALA A 134 -31.06 -2.91 -18.65
C ALA A 134 -31.84 -1.69 -18.09
N PRO A 135 -33.01 -1.24 -18.62
CA PRO A 135 -33.64 -0.06 -18.05
C PRO A 135 -34.59 -0.36 -16.88
N LEU A 136 -35.33 -1.47 -16.87
CA LEU A 136 -36.41 -1.68 -15.88
C LEU A 136 -35.92 -2.16 -14.52
N ILE A 137 -34.94 -3.06 -14.48
CA ILE A 137 -34.36 -3.55 -13.21
C ILE A 137 -33.62 -2.42 -12.49
N VAL A 138 -32.88 -1.59 -13.23
CA VAL A 138 -32.19 -0.41 -12.67
C VAL A 138 -33.19 0.63 -12.17
N TYR A 139 -34.30 0.87 -12.89
CA TYR A 139 -35.36 1.77 -12.44
C TYR A 139 -36.04 1.30 -11.16
N ILE A 140 -36.34 0.01 -11.04
CA ILE A 140 -36.97 -0.55 -9.83
C ILE A 140 -35.99 -0.49 -8.65
N PHE A 141 -34.70 -0.75 -8.87
CA PHE A 141 -33.69 -0.61 -7.82
C PHE A 141 -33.54 0.84 -7.34
N LEU A 142 -33.51 1.80 -8.27
CA LEU A 142 -33.45 3.24 -7.96
C LEU A 142 -34.74 3.73 -7.25
N GLN A 143 -35.90 3.16 -7.56
CA GLN A 143 -37.18 3.64 -7.01
C GLN A 143 -37.47 3.08 -5.62
N PHE A 144 -37.05 1.85 -5.33
CA PHE A 144 -37.40 1.17 -4.07
C PHE A 144 -36.23 1.07 -3.08
N PHE A 145 -34.98 1.01 -3.54
CA PHE A 145 -33.84 0.75 -2.65
C PHE A 145 -32.99 2.01 -2.34
N LEU A 146 -32.96 3.01 -3.21
CA LEU A 146 -32.26 4.28 -2.94
C LEU A 146 -32.77 5.02 -1.67
N PRO A 147 -34.08 5.05 -1.36
CA PRO A 147 -34.59 5.68 -0.14
C PRO A 147 -34.21 4.93 1.15
N VAL A 148 -33.88 3.65 1.02
CA VAL A 148 -33.48 2.77 2.14
C VAL A 148 -31.99 2.91 2.43
N ILE A 149 -31.17 3.16 1.41
CA ILE A 149 -29.71 3.30 1.54
C ILE A 149 -29.30 4.75 1.90
N PHE A 150 -30.03 5.77 1.44
CA PHE A 150 -29.79 7.18 1.76
C PHE A 150 -31.05 7.87 2.33
N PRO A 151 -31.38 7.64 3.61
CA PRO A 151 -32.57 8.23 4.22
C PRO A 151 -32.51 9.76 4.42
N SER A 152 -31.35 10.41 4.26
CA SER A 152 -31.19 11.84 4.58
C SER A 152 -31.52 12.83 3.46
N VAL A 153 -31.89 12.38 2.25
CA VAL A 153 -32.14 13.29 1.10
C VAL A 153 -33.64 13.49 0.80
N TYR A 154 -34.55 12.77 1.46
CA TYR A 154 -35.99 12.80 1.16
C TYR A 154 -36.89 13.25 2.32
N PHE A 155 -36.37 14.06 3.25
CA PHE A 155 -37.20 14.75 4.23
C PHE A 155 -37.24 16.25 3.95
N CYS A 156 -37.99 16.62 2.91
CA CYS A 156 -38.65 17.92 2.83
C CYS A 156 -40.01 17.66 2.16
N GLY A 157 -41.03 17.43 2.99
CA GLY A 157 -42.37 17.11 2.52
C GLY A 157 -43.11 18.34 1.99
N PRO A 158 -44.29 18.16 1.37
CA PRO A 158 -45.29 19.20 1.33
C PRO A 158 -46.38 18.90 2.37
N ASP A 159 -46.52 19.82 3.32
CA ASP A 159 -47.83 20.21 3.82
C ASP A 159 -48.80 20.35 2.64
N VAL A 160 -49.91 19.62 2.67
CA VAL A 160 -51.08 19.96 1.86
C VAL A 160 -52.25 20.15 2.82
N SER A 161 -52.37 21.39 3.27
CA SER A 161 -53.65 21.96 3.64
C SER A 161 -54.45 22.20 2.36
N LEU A 162 -55.53 21.45 2.14
CA LEU A 162 -56.90 21.93 1.89
C LEU A 162 -57.87 20.74 1.81
#